data_AF-A0A3S0R6M4-F1
#
_entry.id   AF-A0A3S0R6M4-F1
#
_cell.length_a   1.000
_cell.length_b   1.000
_cell.length_c   1.000
_cell.angle_alpha   90.00
_cell.angle_beta   90.00
_cell.angle_gamma   90.00
#
_symmetry.space_group_name_H-M   'P 1'
#
loop_
_entity.id
_entity.type
_entity.pdbx_description
1 polymer ?
#
loop_
_entity_poly.entity_id
_entity_poly.type
_entity_poly.pdbx_seq_one_letter_code
_entity_poly.pdbx_strand_id
1 'polypeptide(L)'
;MRGIMNNKKREISEEDAYHFLKHAQVAHVATIGEDGYPYVIPFVYVYEEGTKLYIHIGNLRESHFWSNVQKNQRVSIEVSEMGDVVPGKKYACQSALGYTSVVIFGTIKHIQEDAKKEWFYDCLWKKYGDPNWTFEKGGYPILPKTELFEVEIEKMTGKFSDAMGH
;
A
#
# COMPACT_ATOMS: atom_id res chain seq x y z
N MET A 1 -9.52 -10.63 -17.12
CA MET A 1 -8.60 -11.15 -16.07
C MET A 1 -8.06 -9.96 -15.28
N ARG A 2 -7.97 -10.02 -13.95
CA ARG A 2 -7.43 -8.93 -13.11
C ARG A 2 -5.91 -8.81 -13.34
N GLY A 3 -5.35 -7.59 -13.36
CA GLY A 3 -3.91 -7.35 -13.48
C GLY A 3 -3.27 -7.86 -14.77
N ILE A 4 -3.85 -7.55 -15.94
CA ILE A 4 -3.17 -7.78 -17.23
C ILE A 4 -2.31 -6.55 -17.53
N MET A 5 -1.00 -6.74 -17.60
CA MET A 5 -0.07 -5.71 -18.08
C MET A 5 0.04 -5.78 -19.60
N ASN A 6 -0.53 -4.79 -20.30
CA ASN A 6 -0.49 -4.69 -21.75
C ASN A 6 0.85 -4.14 -22.27
N ASN A 7 1.42 -3.14 -21.59
CA ASN A 7 2.73 -2.60 -21.95
C ASN A 7 3.84 -3.38 -21.23
N LYS A 8 4.25 -4.50 -21.85
CA LYS A 8 5.28 -5.41 -21.31
C LYS A 8 6.64 -4.75 -21.10
N LYS A 9 6.96 -3.67 -21.82
CA LYS A 9 8.22 -2.93 -21.64
C LYS A 9 8.29 -2.17 -20.31
N ARG A 10 7.14 -1.90 -19.69
CA ARG A 10 7.03 -1.18 -18.43
C ARG A 10 6.79 -2.12 -17.26
N GLU A 11 6.50 -3.39 -17.51
CA GLU A 11 6.28 -4.38 -16.45
C GLU A 11 7.61 -4.72 -15.80
N ILE A 12 7.65 -4.64 -14.47
CA ILE A 12 8.82 -5.08 -13.67
C ILE A 12 8.61 -6.50 -13.16
N SER A 13 9.68 -7.12 -12.69
CA SER A 13 9.59 -8.44 -12.10
C SER A 13 8.75 -8.43 -10.82
N GLU A 14 8.26 -9.61 -10.43
CA GLU A 14 7.55 -9.76 -9.16
C GLU A 14 8.46 -9.41 -7.97
N GLU A 15 9.73 -9.80 -8.03
CA GLU A 15 10.75 -9.47 -7.03
C GLU A 15 10.93 -7.95 -6.89
N ASP A 16 11.08 -7.22 -8.00
CA ASP A 16 11.20 -5.76 -7.99
C ASP A 16 9.92 -5.10 -7.46
N ALA A 17 8.75 -5.65 -7.78
CA ALA A 17 7.47 -5.15 -7.28
C ALA A 17 7.35 -5.30 -5.75
N TYR A 18 7.75 -6.45 -5.20
CA TYR A 18 7.78 -6.65 -3.75
C TYR A 18 8.86 -5.81 -3.07
N HIS A 19 10.02 -5.65 -3.70
CA HIS A 19 11.06 -4.75 -3.21
C HIS A 19 10.54 -3.31 -3.13
N PHE A 20 9.92 -2.80 -4.21
CA PHE A 20 9.29 -1.48 -4.21
C PHE A 20 8.21 -1.35 -3.13
N LEU A 21 7.32 -2.35 -3.01
CA LEU A 21 6.27 -2.36 -1.99
C LEU A 21 6.83 -2.25 -0.56
N LYS A 22 7.98 -2.85 -0.27
CA LYS A 22 8.61 -2.78 1.05
C LYS A 22 9.03 -1.35 1.43
N HIS A 23 9.51 -0.58 0.46
CA HIS A 23 10.10 0.75 0.70
C HIS A 23 9.13 1.91 0.51
N ALA A 24 8.15 1.75 -0.39
CA ALA A 24 7.23 2.83 -0.72
C ALA A 24 6.36 3.25 0.48
N GLN A 25 5.99 4.53 0.51
CA GLN A 25 5.52 5.19 1.73
C GLN A 25 4.01 5.11 1.93
N VAL A 26 3.22 5.27 0.88
CA VAL A 26 1.76 5.44 0.96
C VAL A 26 1.06 4.48 0.02
N ALA A 27 0.01 3.84 0.52
CA ALA A 27 -0.88 2.98 -0.24
C ALA A 27 -2.26 3.62 -0.38
N HIS A 28 -2.84 3.61 -1.58
CA HIS A 28 -4.23 3.97 -1.83
C HIS A 28 -5.07 2.69 -1.88
N VAL A 29 -5.92 2.51 -0.86
CA VAL A 29 -6.70 1.29 -0.70
C VAL A 29 -8.11 1.54 -1.22
N ALA A 30 -8.48 0.81 -2.26
CA ALA A 30 -9.80 0.80 -2.85
C ALA A 30 -10.67 -0.30 -2.23
N THR A 31 -11.84 0.10 -1.74
CA THR A 31 -12.94 -0.75 -1.28
C THR A 31 -14.20 -0.41 -2.09
N ILE A 32 -15.24 -1.25 -2.01
CA ILE A 32 -16.51 -1.02 -2.71
C ILE A 32 -17.62 -0.79 -1.69
N GLY A 33 -18.30 0.35 -1.81
CA GLY A 33 -19.49 0.67 -1.04
C GLY A 33 -20.69 -0.21 -1.40
N GLU A 34 -21.66 -0.29 -0.50
CA GLU A 34 -22.91 -1.05 -0.72
C GLU A 34 -23.73 -0.50 -1.90
N ASP A 35 -23.60 0.79 -2.19
CA ASP A 35 -24.16 1.48 -3.36
C ASP A 35 -23.37 1.23 -4.65
N GLY A 36 -22.28 0.47 -4.59
CA GLY A 36 -21.41 0.15 -5.71
C GLY A 36 -20.34 1.20 -6.02
N TYR A 37 -20.28 2.32 -5.28
CA TYR A 37 -19.23 3.32 -5.49
C TYR A 37 -17.87 2.81 -5.00
N PRO A 38 -16.79 3.00 -5.79
CA PRO A 38 -15.43 2.74 -5.31
C PRO A 38 -15.03 3.84 -4.31
N TYR A 39 -14.56 3.41 -3.14
CA TYR A 39 -14.01 4.28 -2.12
C TYR A 39 -12.51 4.04 -1.99
N VAL A 40 -11.72 5.09 -2.26
CA VAL A 40 -10.25 5.06 -2.22
C VAL A 40 -9.77 5.99 -1.12
N ILE A 41 -8.94 5.45 -0.23
CA ILE A 41 -8.41 6.19 0.93
C ILE A 41 -6.90 5.88 1.09
N PRO A 42 -6.05 6.88 1.38
CA PRO A 42 -4.63 6.65 1.62
C PRO A 42 -4.37 6.02 3.00
N PHE A 43 -3.35 5.16 3.07
CA PHE A 43 -2.85 4.49 4.26
C PHE A 43 -1.32 4.49 4.27
N VAL A 44 -0.74 4.67 5.46
CA VAL A 44 0.59 4.08 5.74
C VAL A 44 0.43 2.59 5.99
N TYR A 45 1.44 1.81 5.64
CA TYR A 45 1.34 0.36 5.68
C TYR A 45 2.68 -0.31 5.99
N VAL A 46 2.59 -1.53 6.51
CA VAL A 46 3.75 -2.40 6.75
C VAL A 46 3.68 -3.59 5.82
N TYR A 47 4.77 -3.85 5.11
CA TYR A 47 5.04 -5.08 4.38
C TYR A 47 6.49 -5.45 4.64
N GLU A 48 6.74 -6.61 5.26
CA GLU A 48 8.11 -7.09 5.55
C GLU A 48 8.55 -8.15 4.53
N GLU A 49 7.72 -9.18 4.32
CA GLU A 49 7.97 -10.32 3.43
C GLU A 49 6.69 -11.12 3.16
N GLY A 50 6.77 -12.06 2.20
CA GLY A 50 5.69 -12.97 1.86
C GLY A 50 4.55 -12.30 1.11
N THR A 51 3.31 -12.66 1.45
CA THR A 51 2.10 -12.22 0.74
C THR A 51 1.19 -11.35 1.62
N LYS A 52 1.70 -10.79 2.72
CA LYS A 52 0.87 -10.10 3.71
C LYS A 52 1.27 -8.66 3.91
N LEU A 53 0.31 -7.76 3.70
CA LEU A 53 0.42 -6.33 3.94
C LEU A 53 -0.52 -5.92 5.08
N TYR A 54 -0.09 -4.99 5.93
CA TYR A 54 -0.85 -4.58 7.10
C TYR A 54 -1.11 -3.08 7.11
N ILE A 55 -2.34 -2.70 7.48
CA ILE A 55 -2.78 -1.31 7.63
C ILE A 55 -3.58 -1.16 8.92
N HIS A 56 -3.68 0.05 9.46
CA HIS A 56 -4.46 0.31 10.67
C HIS A 56 -5.40 1.50 10.50
N ILE A 57 -6.48 1.53 11.29
CA ILE A 57 -7.30 2.72 11.54
C ILE A 57 -7.44 2.93 13.05
N GLY A 58 -7.87 4.13 13.45
CA GLY A 58 -8.07 4.48 14.86
C GLY A 58 -9.52 4.38 15.37
N ASN A 59 -10.50 4.11 14.50
CA ASN A 59 -11.91 4.02 14.89
C ASN A 59 -12.72 3.16 13.91
N LEU A 60 -13.38 2.10 14.38
CA LEU A 60 -14.30 1.29 13.57
C LEU A 60 -15.69 1.91 13.43
N ARG A 61 -16.21 2.59 14.46
CA ARG A 61 -17.65 2.93 14.57
C ARG A 61 -18.16 3.86 13.47
N GLU A 62 -17.30 4.75 12.99
CA GLU A 62 -17.63 5.79 12.00
C GLU A 62 -16.80 5.62 10.71
N SER A 63 -16.21 4.45 10.50
CA SER A 63 -15.32 4.20 9.38
C SER A 63 -16.07 3.69 8.16
N HIS A 64 -16.16 4.53 7.12
CA HIS A 64 -16.64 4.14 5.78
C HIS A 64 -15.82 2.96 5.24
N PHE A 65 -14.50 3.00 5.42
CA PHE A 65 -13.61 1.91 5.04
C PHE A 65 -14.04 0.59 5.69
N TRP A 66 -14.29 0.60 7.01
CA TRP A 66 -14.72 -0.59 7.73
C TRP A 66 -16.09 -1.09 7.29
N SER A 67 -17.07 -0.20 7.11
CA SER A 67 -18.40 -0.60 6.63
C SER A 67 -18.31 -1.31 5.27
N ASN A 68 -17.42 -0.86 4.38
CA ASN A 68 -17.20 -1.51 3.09
C ASN A 68 -16.56 -2.89 3.26
N VAL A 69 -15.50 -2.98 4.07
CA VAL A 69 -14.78 -4.23 4.34
C VAL A 69 -15.68 -5.31 4.94
N GLN A 70 -16.61 -4.94 5.83
CA GLN A 70 -17.57 -5.87 6.42
C GLN A 70 -18.49 -6.53 5.37
N LYS A 71 -18.81 -5.82 4.28
CA LYS A 71 -19.68 -6.29 3.21
C LYS A 71 -18.91 -7.03 2.12
N ASN A 72 -17.71 -6.56 1.78
CA ASN A 72 -16.88 -7.12 0.74
C ASN A 72 -15.40 -7.01 1.12
N GLN A 73 -14.80 -8.14 1.44
CA GLN A 73 -13.40 -8.22 1.84
C GLN A 73 -12.42 -8.09 0.67
N ARG A 74 -12.87 -7.99 -0.58
CA ARG A 74 -11.97 -7.80 -1.73
C ARG A 74 -11.52 -6.35 -1.80
N VAL A 75 -10.21 -6.16 -1.90
CA VAL A 75 -9.58 -4.84 -2.01
C VAL A 75 -8.67 -4.78 -3.24
N SER A 76 -8.46 -3.58 -3.73
CA SER A 76 -7.34 -3.27 -4.62
C SER A 76 -6.49 -2.18 -3.99
N ILE A 77 -5.18 -2.34 -4.03
CA ILE A 77 -4.24 -1.39 -3.41
C ILE A 77 -3.31 -0.89 -4.48
N GLU A 78 -3.19 0.42 -4.60
CA GLU A 78 -2.23 1.09 -5.45
C GLU A 78 -1.15 1.72 -4.58
N VAL A 79 0.11 1.58 -4.99
CA VAL A 79 1.26 2.22 -4.35
C VAL A 79 2.11 2.77 -5.48
N SER A 80 2.46 4.05 -5.42
CA SER A 80 3.33 4.66 -6.42
C SER A 80 4.22 5.75 -5.85
N GLU A 81 5.31 5.98 -6.57
CA GLU A 81 6.21 7.10 -6.35
C GLU A 81 6.54 7.73 -7.71
N MET A 82 6.55 9.06 -7.72
CA MET A 82 7.00 9.83 -8.87
C MET A 82 8.52 9.76 -8.95
N GLY A 83 9.03 9.47 -10.15
CA GLY A 83 10.44 9.54 -10.46
C GLY A 83 10.81 10.88 -11.11
N ASP A 84 11.91 10.87 -11.86
CA ASP A 84 12.42 12.07 -12.51
C ASP A 84 11.50 12.61 -13.60
N VAL A 85 11.54 13.93 -13.79
CA VAL A 85 10.89 14.62 -14.91
C VAL A 85 11.97 15.09 -15.87
N VAL A 86 12.01 14.50 -17.07
CA VAL A 86 13.04 14.79 -18.08
C VAL A 86 12.42 15.64 -19.19
N PRO A 87 12.92 16.86 -19.43
CA PRO A 87 12.36 17.75 -20.45
C PRO A 87 12.62 17.19 -21.86
N GLY A 88 11.61 17.32 -22.73
CA GLY A 88 11.74 17.04 -24.15
C GLY A 88 12.69 18.00 -24.84
N LYS A 89 13.34 17.55 -25.93
CA LYS A 89 14.31 18.38 -26.66
C LYS A 89 13.66 19.56 -27.41
N LYS A 90 12.55 19.31 -28.11
CA LYS A 90 11.92 20.30 -29.00
C LYS A 90 10.48 20.64 -28.62
N TYR A 91 9.71 19.67 -28.11
CA TYR A 91 8.31 19.86 -27.76
C TYR A 91 8.01 19.33 -26.36
N ALA A 92 7.07 19.96 -25.64
CA ALA A 92 6.68 19.54 -24.30
C ALA A 92 6.16 18.08 -24.25
N CYS A 93 5.49 17.62 -25.32
CA CYS A 93 5.03 16.23 -25.47
C CYS A 93 6.16 15.20 -25.69
N GLN A 94 7.42 15.63 -25.73
CA GLN A 94 8.60 14.76 -25.72
C GLN A 94 9.20 14.65 -24.31
N SER A 95 8.62 15.31 -23.31
CA SER A 95 9.07 15.21 -21.92
C SER A 95 8.60 13.89 -21.33
N ALA A 96 9.47 13.24 -20.58
CA ALA A 96 9.20 11.95 -19.99
C ALA A 96 9.10 12.06 -18.48
N LEU A 97 8.21 11.26 -17.91
CA LEU A 97 7.92 11.21 -16.48
C LEU A 97 8.26 9.82 -15.98
N GLY A 98 9.19 9.76 -15.04
CA GLY A 98 9.56 8.56 -14.33
C GLY A 98 8.51 8.26 -13.27
N TYR A 99 8.27 6.99 -13.03
CA TYR A 99 7.45 6.54 -11.91
C TYR A 99 7.68 5.06 -11.67
N THR A 100 7.42 4.65 -10.44
CA THR A 100 7.28 3.25 -10.07
C THR A 100 5.91 3.08 -9.43
N SER A 101 5.21 2.00 -9.77
CA SER A 101 3.91 1.70 -9.17
C SER A 101 3.71 0.21 -9.04
N VAL A 102 2.94 -0.20 -8.04
CA VAL A 102 2.38 -1.55 -7.94
C VAL A 102 0.88 -1.47 -7.72
N VAL A 103 0.16 -2.43 -8.32
CA VAL A 103 -1.27 -2.63 -8.11
C VAL A 103 -1.46 -4.04 -7.57
N ILE A 104 -2.05 -4.11 -6.38
CA ILE A 104 -2.36 -5.33 -5.65
C ILE A 104 -3.86 -5.59 -5.75
N PHE A 105 -4.20 -6.86 -5.90
CA PHE A 105 -5.53 -7.40 -5.69
C PHE A 105 -5.44 -8.41 -4.54
N GLY A 106 -6.33 -8.28 -3.58
CA GLY A 106 -6.26 -9.10 -2.37
C GLY A 106 -7.56 -9.18 -1.61
N THR A 107 -7.49 -9.88 -0.47
CA THR A 107 -8.57 -9.91 0.52
C THR A 107 -8.09 -9.40 1.86
N ILE A 108 -8.94 -8.65 2.54
CA ILE A 108 -8.61 -8.01 3.82
C ILE A 108 -9.39 -8.63 4.99
N LYS A 109 -8.72 -8.74 6.14
CA LYS A 109 -9.29 -9.25 7.40
C LYS A 109 -8.90 -8.34 8.56
N HIS A 110 -9.81 -8.21 9.53
CA HIS A 110 -9.57 -7.51 10.79
C HIS A 110 -8.82 -8.42 11.77
N ILE A 111 -7.79 -7.87 12.42
CA ILE A 111 -6.92 -8.58 13.37
C ILE A 111 -7.16 -8.02 14.78
N GLN A 112 -7.52 -8.91 15.70
CA GLN A 112 -7.82 -8.55 17.10
C GLN A 112 -6.67 -8.85 18.07
N GLU A 113 -5.65 -9.59 17.63
CA GLU A 113 -4.54 -10.05 18.47
C GLU A 113 -3.59 -8.89 18.82
N ASP A 114 -3.50 -8.55 20.11
CA ASP A 114 -2.66 -7.44 20.58
C ASP A 114 -1.18 -7.65 20.22
N ALA A 115 -0.64 -8.86 20.38
CA ALA A 115 0.74 -9.17 19.99
C ALA A 115 1.05 -8.81 18.52
N LYS A 116 0.05 -8.95 17.64
CA LYS A 116 0.21 -8.59 16.22
C LYS A 116 0.15 -7.08 16.00
N LYS A 117 -0.63 -6.35 16.81
CA LYS A 117 -0.67 -4.89 16.82
C LYS A 117 0.63 -4.28 17.35
N GLU A 118 1.23 -4.86 18.37
CA GLU A 118 2.55 -4.45 18.89
C GLU A 118 3.62 -4.62 17.80
N TRP A 119 3.70 -5.82 17.21
CA TRP A 119 4.58 -6.11 16.07
C TRP A 119 4.39 -5.10 14.92
N PHE A 120 3.14 -4.76 14.59
CA PHE A 120 2.85 -3.79 13.53
C PHE A 120 3.49 -2.44 13.83
N TYR A 121 3.38 -1.92 15.06
CA TYR A 121 3.98 -0.64 15.42
C TYR A 121 5.51 -0.69 15.43
N ASP A 122 6.12 -1.79 15.85
CA ASP A 122 7.58 -1.97 15.77
C ASP A 122 8.06 -1.89 14.31
N CYS A 123 7.38 -2.58 13.41
CA CYS A 123 7.67 -2.52 11.98
C CYS A 123 7.36 -1.15 11.38
N LEU A 124 6.29 -0.49 11.82
CA LEU A 124 5.90 0.84 11.36
C LEU A 124 7.01 1.84 11.68
N TRP A 125 7.52 1.85 12.91
CA TRP A 125 8.60 2.77 13.28
C TRP A 125 9.94 2.41 12.67
N LYS A 126 10.22 1.12 12.44
CA LYS A 126 11.38 0.70 11.65
C LYS A 126 11.32 1.24 10.21
N LYS A 127 10.13 1.34 9.62
CA LYS A 127 9.94 1.81 8.23
C LYS A 127 9.87 3.33 8.10
N TYR A 128 9.19 4.00 9.03
CA TYR A 128 8.82 5.43 8.91
C TYR A 128 9.44 6.33 9.98
N GLY A 129 9.92 5.75 11.09
CA GLY A 129 10.47 6.49 12.21
C GLY A 129 11.95 6.85 12.03
N ASP A 130 12.42 7.77 12.86
CA ASP A 130 13.85 8.04 13.00
C ASP A 130 14.52 6.85 13.71
N PRO A 131 15.60 6.27 13.16
CA PRO A 131 16.31 5.15 13.80
C PRO A 131 16.89 5.48 15.18
N ASN A 132 16.98 6.77 15.56
CA ASN A 132 17.45 7.20 16.88
C ASN A 132 16.33 7.33 17.93
N TRP A 133 15.06 7.14 17.54
CA TRP A 133 13.96 7.15 18.50
C TRP A 133 14.05 5.99 19.47
N THR A 134 13.79 6.27 20.75
CA THR A 134 13.70 5.27 21.80
C THR A 134 12.34 5.40 22.48
N PHE A 135 11.71 4.24 22.71
CA PHE A 135 10.40 4.15 23.35
C PHE A 135 10.51 3.27 24.61
N GLU A 136 9.65 3.50 25.58
CA GLU A 136 9.54 2.62 26.75
C GLU A 136 9.10 1.21 26.31
N LYS A 137 9.83 0.19 26.75
CA LYS A 137 9.52 -1.21 26.40
C LYS A 137 8.16 -1.61 26.96
N GLY A 138 7.32 -2.24 26.12
CA GLY A 138 6.00 -2.75 26.51
C GLY A 138 4.91 -1.68 26.64
N GLY A 139 5.17 -0.42 26.26
CA GLY A 139 4.22 0.67 26.37
C GLY A 139 3.45 0.94 25.07
N TYR A 140 2.30 0.31 24.87
CA TYR A 140 1.33 0.72 23.84
C TYR A 140 0.00 1.15 24.47
N PRO A 141 -0.05 2.29 25.20
CA PRO A 141 -1.26 2.73 25.92
C PRO A 141 -2.46 3.01 25.00
N ILE A 142 -2.21 3.21 23.70
CA ILE A 142 -3.23 3.45 22.69
C ILE A 142 -3.58 2.21 21.86
N LEU A 143 -2.92 1.06 22.09
CA LEU A 143 -3.19 -0.20 21.35
C LEU A 143 -4.66 -0.61 21.34
N PRO A 144 -5.43 -0.45 22.43
CA PRO A 144 -6.85 -0.77 22.44
C PRO A 144 -7.71 0.11 21.51
N LYS A 145 -7.17 1.23 21.03
CA LYS A 145 -7.81 2.12 20.04
C LYS A 145 -7.30 1.87 18.61
N THR A 146 -6.34 0.97 18.44
CA THR A 146 -5.78 0.61 17.15
C THR A 146 -6.47 -0.61 16.59
N GLU A 147 -6.92 -0.47 15.35
CA GLU A 147 -7.67 -1.48 14.63
C GLU A 147 -6.83 -1.92 13.44
N LEU A 148 -6.26 -3.11 13.53
CA LEU A 148 -5.29 -3.62 12.58
C LEU A 148 -5.99 -4.51 11.55
N PHE A 149 -5.54 -4.42 10.31
CA PHE A 149 -6.01 -5.26 9.22
C PHE A 149 -4.84 -5.90 8.50
N GLU A 150 -5.05 -7.14 8.07
CA GLU A 150 -4.15 -7.90 7.21
C GLU A 150 -4.79 -8.01 5.82
N VAL A 151 -4.00 -7.74 4.79
CA VAL A 151 -4.34 -7.95 3.39
C VAL A 151 -3.49 -9.09 2.86
N GLU A 152 -4.16 -10.16 2.44
CA GLU A 152 -3.53 -11.25 1.69
C GLU A 152 -3.44 -10.83 0.21
N ILE A 153 -2.22 -10.79 -0.32
CA ILE A 153 -1.91 -10.45 -1.70
C ILE A 153 -2.19 -11.68 -2.57
N GLU A 154 -3.28 -11.64 -3.34
CA GLU A 154 -3.61 -12.69 -4.31
C GLU A 154 -2.89 -12.51 -5.64
N LYS A 155 -2.67 -11.25 -6.03
CA LYS A 155 -1.99 -10.87 -7.25
C LYS A 155 -1.41 -9.47 -7.12
N MET A 156 -0.19 -9.30 -7.62
CA MET A 156 0.42 -7.99 -7.78
C MET A 156 0.95 -7.81 -9.20
N THR A 157 0.88 -6.59 -9.70
CA THR A 157 1.56 -6.17 -10.94
C THR A 157 2.37 -4.91 -10.67
N GLY A 158 3.60 -4.86 -11.13
CA GLY A 158 4.45 -3.68 -11.04
C GLY A 158 4.65 -3.00 -12.38
N LYS A 159 4.84 -1.67 -12.34
CA LYS A 159 5.15 -0.86 -13.51
C LYS A 159 6.23 0.16 -13.20
N PHE A 160 7.22 0.28 -14.09
CA PHE A 160 8.32 1.24 -13.99
C PHE A 160 8.49 2.04 -15.29
N SER A 161 8.85 3.30 -15.13
CA SER A 161 9.30 4.22 -16.17
C SER A 161 10.53 4.96 -15.67
N ASP A 162 11.62 4.90 -16.43
CA ASP A 162 12.90 5.57 -16.17
C ASP A 162 12.99 6.99 -16.76
N ALA A 163 11.87 7.51 -17.27
CA ALA A 163 11.81 8.79 -17.98
C ALA A 163 12.76 8.90 -19.20
N MET A 164 13.20 7.80 -19.83
CA MET A 164 14.07 7.86 -21.02
C MET A 164 13.31 7.82 -22.36
N GLY A 165 11.98 7.75 -22.32
CA GLY A 165 11.11 7.79 -23.51
C GLY A 165 9.65 7.47 -23.17
N HIS A 166 8.74 7.63 -24.15
CA HIS A 166 7.34 7.21 -24.05
C HIS A 166 7.16 5.73 -24.43
#